data_AF-A0AAE1UZ82-F1
#
_entry.id   AF-A0AAE1UZ82-F1
#
_cell.length_a   1.000
_cell.length_b   1.000
_cell.length_c   1.000
_cell.angle_alpha   90.00
_cell.angle_beta   90.00
_cell.angle_gamma   90.00
#
_symmetry.space_group_name_H-M   'P 1'
#
loop_
_entity.id
_entity.type
_entity.pdbx_description
1 polymer ?
#
loop_
_entity_poly.entity_id
_entity_poly.type
_entity_poly.pdbx_seq_one_letter_code
_entity_poly.pdbx_strand_id
1 'polypeptide(L)'
;MADGQGSSRSPASPNGGGSHESGGDQSPRSSNVREQDRFLPIANISRIMKKALPANGKIAKDAKETVQECVSEFISFITSEASDKCQREKRKTINGDDLLWAMATLGFEDYIEPLKVYLARYREGDTKGSTKAADGSTKRDGMQPCPNSQLAHQGSFSQGMNYGNSQGQHMMVPMQGTD
;
A
#
# COMPACT_ATOMS: atom_id res chain seq x y z
N MET A 1 22.37 -15.46 -78.93
CA MET A 1 21.72 -15.72 -77.64
C MET A 1 20.56 -16.65 -77.91
N ALA A 2 20.53 -17.80 -77.24
CA ALA A 2 19.66 -18.94 -77.55
C ALA A 2 18.44 -19.00 -76.62
N ASP A 3 17.31 -19.46 -77.17
CA ASP A 3 16.09 -19.87 -76.47
C ASP A 3 16.25 -21.23 -75.76
N GLY A 4 15.40 -21.51 -74.75
CA GLY A 4 15.12 -22.88 -74.31
C GLY A 4 14.55 -23.03 -72.89
N GLN A 5 13.26 -23.39 -72.80
CA GLN A 5 12.49 -23.76 -71.61
C GLN A 5 12.87 -25.13 -70.99
N GLY A 6 12.49 -25.39 -69.72
CA GLY A 6 12.33 -26.75 -69.20
C GLY A 6 12.22 -26.94 -67.68
N SER A 7 11.09 -27.46 -67.22
CA SER A 7 10.60 -27.74 -65.84
C SER A 7 11.45 -28.66 -64.93
N SER A 8 11.29 -28.57 -63.59
CA SER A 8 10.63 -29.59 -62.73
C SER A 8 10.98 -29.56 -61.21
N ARG A 9 9.91 -29.71 -60.40
CA ARG A 9 9.75 -30.43 -59.10
C ARG A 9 10.36 -29.91 -57.76
N SER A 10 9.51 -30.09 -56.74
CA SER A 10 9.48 -29.63 -55.33
C SER A 10 10.55 -30.21 -54.39
N PRO A 11 10.61 -29.79 -53.09
CA PRO A 11 9.78 -30.47 -52.07
C PRO A 11 9.17 -29.56 -50.99
N ALA A 12 8.27 -30.17 -50.22
CA ALA A 12 7.48 -29.59 -49.13
C ALA A 12 8.16 -29.71 -47.74
N SER A 13 7.65 -28.89 -46.80
CA SER A 13 7.63 -29.01 -45.33
C SER A 13 8.90 -28.59 -44.54
N PRO A 14 8.81 -28.20 -43.24
CA PRO A 14 7.67 -28.34 -42.31
C PRO A 14 7.28 -27.10 -41.46
N ASN A 15 6.02 -27.15 -41.02
CA ASN A 15 5.44 -26.71 -39.75
C ASN A 15 6.40 -26.17 -38.64
N GLY A 16 6.13 -24.97 -38.15
CA GLY A 16 6.67 -24.41 -36.90
C GLY A 16 6.45 -22.90 -36.83
N GLY A 17 5.81 -22.29 -35.83
CA GLY A 17 5.14 -22.82 -34.65
C GLY A 17 4.45 -21.67 -33.91
N GLY A 18 3.54 -22.04 -33.01
CA GLY A 18 3.19 -21.26 -31.83
C GLY A 18 2.55 -19.89 -32.04
N SER A 19 1.28 -19.86 -32.44
CA SER A 19 0.39 -18.77 -32.03
C SER A 19 0.20 -18.86 -30.52
N HIS A 20 0.98 -18.10 -29.76
CA HIS A 20 0.72 -17.87 -28.35
C HIS A 20 -0.35 -16.78 -28.25
N GLU A 21 -1.61 -17.16 -28.47
CA GLU A 21 -2.74 -16.37 -28.01
C GLU A 21 -2.79 -16.53 -26.49
N SER A 22 -2.03 -15.68 -25.79
CA SER A 22 -2.11 -15.58 -24.34
C SER A 22 -3.45 -14.94 -23.99
N GLY A 23 -4.48 -15.79 -23.95
CA GLY A 23 -5.78 -15.47 -23.39
C GLY A 23 -5.59 -15.07 -21.94
N GLY A 24 -5.58 -13.76 -21.70
CA GLY A 24 -5.64 -13.21 -20.37
C GLY A 24 -6.94 -13.64 -19.72
N ASP A 25 -6.83 -14.59 -18.80
CA ASP A 25 -7.86 -14.94 -17.82
C ASP A 25 -8.16 -13.68 -16.99
N GLN A 26 -9.05 -12.81 -17.50
CA GLN A 26 -9.65 -11.76 -16.70
C GLN A 26 -10.73 -12.40 -15.82
N SER A 27 -10.27 -13.15 -14.83
CA SER A 27 -11.12 -13.49 -13.70
C SER A 27 -11.61 -12.18 -13.07
N PRO A 28 -12.92 -11.94 -12.93
CA PRO A 28 -13.48 -10.74 -12.32
C PRO A 28 -13.07 -10.57 -10.85
N ARG A 29 -12.41 -11.56 -10.25
CA ARG A 29 -11.80 -11.41 -8.92
C ARG A 29 -10.44 -10.71 -8.96
N SER A 30 -9.67 -10.87 -10.04
CA SER A 30 -8.35 -10.23 -10.18
C SER A 30 -8.47 -8.74 -10.49
N SER A 31 -9.47 -8.35 -11.28
CA SER A 31 -9.78 -6.94 -11.57
C SER A 31 -10.12 -6.16 -10.30
N ASN A 32 -10.96 -6.72 -9.44
CA ASN A 32 -11.41 -6.05 -8.22
C ASN A 32 -10.30 -5.86 -7.19
N VAL A 33 -9.34 -6.80 -7.10
CA VAL A 33 -8.18 -6.63 -6.22
C VAL A 33 -7.29 -5.50 -6.72
N ARG A 34 -6.99 -5.47 -8.03
CA ARG A 34 -6.19 -4.39 -8.64
C ARG A 34 -6.86 -3.03 -8.53
N GLU A 35 -8.18 -3.00 -8.54
CA GLU A 35 -8.93 -1.76 -8.36
C GLU A 35 -8.86 -1.23 -6.92
N GLN A 36 -8.92 -2.13 -5.93
CA GLN A 36 -8.74 -1.75 -4.53
C GLN A 36 -7.33 -1.21 -4.24
N ASP A 37 -6.30 -1.68 -4.94
CA ASP A 37 -4.93 -1.16 -4.82
C ASP A 37 -4.82 0.33 -5.23
N ARG A 38 -5.76 0.84 -6.04
CA ARG A 38 -5.80 2.24 -6.47
C ARG A 38 -6.39 3.18 -5.43
N PHE A 39 -7.12 2.64 -4.45
CA PHE A 39 -7.87 3.42 -3.50
C PHE A 39 -7.13 3.56 -2.17
N LEU A 40 -7.16 4.77 -1.61
CA LEU A 40 -6.70 4.97 -0.24
C LEU A 40 -7.67 4.31 0.75
N PRO A 41 -7.20 3.86 1.93
CA PRO A 41 -8.08 3.25 2.92
C PRO A 41 -9.25 4.16 3.29
N ILE A 42 -10.48 3.63 3.21
CA ILE A 42 -11.71 4.40 3.48
C ILE A 42 -11.73 5.05 4.87
N ALA A 43 -11.03 4.45 5.84
CA ALA A 43 -10.88 4.98 7.19
C ALA A 43 -10.11 6.32 7.20
N ASN A 44 -9.08 6.46 6.37
CA ASN A 44 -8.31 7.69 6.25
C ASN A 44 -9.14 8.79 5.58
N ILE A 45 -9.87 8.44 4.51
CA ILE A 45 -10.81 9.34 3.83
C ILE A 45 -11.87 9.84 4.82
N SER A 46 -12.54 8.91 5.53
CA SER A 46 -13.58 9.25 6.50
C SER A 46 -13.06 10.15 7.63
N ARG A 47 -11.81 9.95 8.08
CA ARG A 47 -11.20 10.79 9.14
C ARG A 47 -10.98 12.22 8.66
N ILE A 48 -10.52 12.40 7.43
CA ILE A 48 -10.28 13.74 6.85
C ILE A 48 -11.60 14.45 6.61
N MET A 49 -12.57 13.80 5.96
CA MET A 49 -13.89 14.38 5.71
C MET A 49 -14.57 14.83 7.01
N LYS A 50 -14.42 14.06 8.09
CA LYS A 50 -14.97 14.42 9.42
C LYS A 50 -14.41 15.72 10.00
N LYS A 51 -13.19 16.13 9.63
CA LYS A 51 -12.60 17.39 10.10
C LYS A 51 -13.32 18.62 9.55
N ALA A 52 -13.99 18.49 8.42
CA ALA A 52 -14.78 19.55 7.80
C ALA A 52 -16.22 19.63 8.34
N LEU A 53 -16.58 18.76 9.29
CA LEU A 53 -17.94 18.67 9.83
C LEU A 53 -17.98 18.98 11.33
N PRO A 54 -19.13 19.41 11.86
CA PRO A 54 -19.36 19.47 13.30
C PRO A 54 -19.15 18.10 13.98
N ALA A 55 -18.87 18.11 15.28
CA ALA A 55 -18.56 16.90 16.05
C ALA A 55 -19.59 15.76 15.87
N ASN A 56 -20.88 16.10 15.82
CA ASN A 56 -22.00 15.18 15.67
C ASN A 56 -22.40 14.89 14.20
N GLY A 57 -21.78 15.54 13.21
CA GLY A 57 -22.14 15.37 11.79
C GLY A 57 -21.92 13.93 11.31
N LYS A 58 -22.82 13.35 10.51
CA LYS A 58 -22.65 11.99 9.97
C LYS A 58 -22.30 12.04 8.48
N ILE A 59 -21.54 11.06 8.01
CA ILE A 59 -21.17 10.92 6.60
C ILE A 59 -21.79 9.61 6.09
N ALA A 60 -22.60 9.70 5.04
CA ALA A 60 -23.18 8.54 4.37
C ALA A 60 -22.08 7.62 3.81
N LYS A 61 -22.40 6.33 3.63
CA LYS A 61 -21.48 5.34 3.03
C LYS A 61 -21.06 5.78 1.63
N ASP A 62 -22.04 6.06 0.79
CA ASP A 62 -21.85 6.43 -0.62
C ASP A 62 -21.00 7.70 -0.75
N ALA A 63 -21.20 8.69 0.12
CA ALA A 63 -20.37 9.90 0.13
C ALA A 63 -18.88 9.61 0.42
N LYS A 64 -18.56 8.60 1.24
CA LYS A 64 -17.17 8.21 1.49
C LYS A 64 -16.57 7.50 0.28
N GLU A 65 -17.37 6.65 -0.39
CA GLU A 65 -16.97 5.92 -1.60
C GLU A 65 -16.73 6.89 -2.76
N THR A 66 -17.64 7.85 -2.98
CA THR A 66 -17.45 8.90 -3.98
C THR A 66 -16.18 9.72 -3.73
N VAL A 67 -15.93 10.16 -2.49
CA VAL A 67 -14.71 10.93 -2.20
C VAL A 67 -13.45 10.06 -2.34
N GLN A 68 -13.53 8.76 -2.03
CA GLN A 68 -12.42 7.84 -2.25
C GLN A 68 -12.06 7.75 -3.74
N GLU A 69 -13.05 7.63 -4.61
CA GLU A 69 -12.86 7.67 -6.07
C GLU A 69 -12.28 9.01 -6.52
N CYS A 70 -12.88 10.14 -6.08
CA CYS A 70 -12.42 11.47 -6.43
C CYS A 70 -10.96 11.73 -6.01
N VAL A 71 -10.52 11.24 -4.86
CA VAL A 71 -9.14 11.43 -4.40
C VAL A 71 -8.15 10.65 -5.25
N SER A 72 -8.50 9.43 -5.67
CA SER A 72 -7.66 8.65 -6.58
C SER A 72 -7.58 9.30 -7.97
N GLU A 73 -8.69 9.85 -8.45
CA GLU A 73 -8.70 10.64 -9.68
C GLU A 73 -7.89 11.93 -9.53
N PHE A 74 -8.01 12.65 -8.42
CA PHE A 74 -7.23 13.85 -8.14
C PHE A 74 -5.72 13.58 -8.16
N ILE A 75 -5.26 12.48 -7.54
CA ILE A 75 -3.84 12.08 -7.60
C ILE A 75 -3.42 11.87 -9.05
N SER A 76 -4.23 11.13 -9.82
CA SER A 76 -3.93 10.86 -11.23
C SER A 76 -3.90 12.15 -12.06
N PHE A 77 -4.87 13.03 -11.86
CA PHE A 77 -5.00 14.30 -12.57
C PHE A 77 -3.79 15.22 -12.35
N ILE A 78 -3.42 15.48 -11.09
CA ILE A 78 -2.27 16.33 -10.77
C ILE A 78 -0.96 15.70 -11.28
N THR A 79 -0.80 14.39 -11.10
CA THR A 79 0.44 13.70 -11.49
C THR A 79 0.59 13.60 -13.01
N SER A 80 -0.50 13.51 -13.77
CA SER A 80 -0.48 13.60 -15.23
C SER A 80 0.02 14.96 -15.71
N GLU A 81 -0.51 16.06 -15.19
CA GLU A 81 -0.09 17.41 -15.59
C GLU A 81 1.39 17.68 -15.23
N ALA A 82 1.81 17.23 -14.04
CA ALA A 82 3.22 17.32 -13.62
C ALA A 82 4.15 16.43 -14.48
N SER A 83 3.69 15.25 -14.87
CA SER A 83 4.40 14.35 -15.78
C SER A 83 4.62 15.01 -17.14
N ASP A 84 3.59 15.64 -17.70
CA ASP A 84 3.67 16.30 -19.01
C ASP A 84 4.68 17.44 -19.01
N LYS A 85 4.74 18.22 -17.93
CA LYS A 85 5.80 19.22 -17.73
C LYS A 85 7.18 18.57 -17.65
N CYS A 86 7.35 17.57 -16.79
CA CYS A 86 8.62 16.88 -16.60
C CYS A 86 9.15 16.32 -17.93
N GLN A 87 8.29 15.69 -18.73
CA GLN A 87 8.64 15.12 -20.03
C GLN A 87 8.98 16.20 -21.06
N ARG A 88 8.23 17.32 -21.08
CA ARG A 88 8.52 18.47 -21.94
C ARG A 88 9.89 19.08 -21.66
N GLU A 89 10.33 19.04 -20.40
CA GLU A 89 11.68 19.42 -19.97
C GLU A 89 12.74 18.31 -20.15
N LYS A 90 12.40 17.22 -20.85
CA LYS A 90 13.28 16.06 -21.11
C LYS A 90 13.79 15.37 -19.84
N ARG A 91 13.05 15.47 -18.74
CA ARG A 91 13.34 14.76 -17.48
C ARG A 91 12.51 13.48 -17.38
N LYS A 92 13.08 12.47 -16.71
CA LYS A 92 12.42 11.17 -16.46
C LYS A 92 11.83 11.04 -15.07
N THR A 93 12.13 11.99 -14.19
CA THR A 93 11.74 11.96 -12.77
C THR A 93 11.01 13.25 -12.44
N ILE A 94 9.75 13.08 -12.04
CA ILE A 94 8.90 14.16 -11.52
C ILE A 94 9.47 14.58 -10.17
N ASN A 95 9.61 15.89 -9.94
CA ASN A 95 10.04 16.44 -8.66
C ASN A 95 8.95 17.32 -8.00
N GLY A 96 9.23 17.86 -6.82
CA GLY A 96 8.26 18.71 -6.10
C GLY A 96 7.92 20.02 -6.81
N ASP A 97 8.84 20.56 -7.60
CA ASP A 97 8.64 21.81 -8.35
C ASP A 97 7.68 21.60 -9.55
N ASP A 98 7.65 20.40 -10.12
CA ASP A 98 6.65 19.99 -11.12
C ASP A 98 5.23 19.97 -10.54
N LEU A 99 5.09 19.42 -9.33
CA LEU A 99 3.79 19.37 -8.65
C LEU A 99 3.30 20.78 -8.28
N LEU A 100 4.19 21.66 -7.81
CA LEU A 100 3.84 23.06 -7.54
C LEU A 100 3.38 23.77 -8.81
N TRP A 101 4.03 23.53 -9.94
CA TRP A 101 3.59 24.10 -11.21
C TRP A 101 2.23 23.55 -11.65
N ALA A 102 2.03 22.23 -11.57
CA ALA A 102 0.77 21.60 -11.94
C ALA A 102 -0.40 22.14 -11.11
N MET A 103 -0.23 22.27 -9.79
CA MET A 103 -1.25 22.86 -8.92
C MET A 103 -1.63 24.29 -9.35
N ALA A 104 -0.66 25.11 -9.74
CA ALA A 104 -0.94 26.47 -10.20
C ALA A 104 -1.65 26.48 -11.56
N THR A 105 -1.19 25.66 -12.51
CA THR A 105 -1.78 25.56 -13.85
C THR A 105 -3.23 25.08 -13.81
N LEU A 106 -3.56 24.18 -12.88
CA LEU A 106 -4.88 23.57 -12.76
C LEU A 106 -5.86 24.37 -11.88
N GLY A 107 -5.46 25.53 -11.36
CA GLY A 107 -6.33 26.41 -10.57
C GLY A 107 -6.45 26.03 -9.09
N PHE A 108 -5.41 25.41 -8.52
CA PHE A 108 -5.31 25.06 -7.09
C PHE A 108 -4.32 25.98 -6.35
N GLU A 109 -4.35 27.28 -6.64
CA GLU A 109 -3.38 28.27 -6.15
C GLU A 109 -3.34 28.36 -4.62
N ASP A 110 -4.48 28.17 -3.95
CA ASP A 110 -4.59 28.17 -2.49
C ASP A 110 -3.71 27.09 -1.82
N TYR A 111 -3.31 26.05 -2.56
CA TYR A 111 -2.44 24.99 -2.05
C TYR A 111 -0.94 25.31 -2.21
N ILE A 112 -0.57 26.29 -3.03
CA ILE A 112 0.82 26.52 -3.43
C ILE A 112 1.70 26.90 -2.25
N GLU A 113 1.28 27.88 -1.46
CA GLU A 113 2.09 28.39 -0.35
C GLU A 113 2.27 27.32 0.75
N PRO A 114 1.21 26.62 1.21
CA PRO A 114 1.38 25.47 2.10
C PRO A 114 2.32 24.39 1.56
N LEU A 115 2.23 24.06 0.27
CA LEU A 115 3.06 23.03 -0.35
C LEU A 115 4.53 23.45 -0.47
N LYS A 116 4.83 24.72 -0.73
CA LYS A 116 6.21 25.24 -0.73
C LYS A 116 6.85 25.11 0.64
N VAL A 117 6.13 25.48 1.70
CA VAL A 117 6.61 25.31 3.09
C VAL A 117 6.89 23.83 3.36
N TYR A 118 5.97 22.95 2.98
CA TYR A 118 6.17 21.50 3.14
C TYR A 118 7.40 20.99 2.39
N LEU A 119 7.57 21.37 1.12
CA LEU A 119 8.70 20.94 0.29
C LEU A 119 10.04 21.42 0.86
N ALA A 120 10.11 22.65 1.37
CA ALA A 120 11.31 23.17 2.03
C ALA A 120 11.66 22.34 3.28
N ARG A 121 10.69 22.06 4.14
CA ARG A 121 10.88 21.22 5.33
C ARG A 121 11.29 19.78 4.99
N TYR A 122 10.72 19.22 3.92
CA TYR A 122 11.08 17.90 3.44
C TYR A 122 12.56 17.83 3.03
N ARG A 123 13.04 18.83 2.28
CA ARG A 123 14.46 18.94 1.85
C ARG A 123 15.42 19.14 3.03
N GLU A 124 15.02 19.89 4.05
CA GLU A 124 15.77 20.06 5.32
C GLU A 124 15.84 18.77 6.17
N GLY A 125 14.80 17.93 6.11
CA GLY A 125 14.73 16.66 6.84
C GLY A 125 15.58 15.56 6.22
N ASP A 126 15.60 15.47 4.89
CA ASP A 126 16.38 14.47 4.14
C ASP A 126 17.91 14.66 4.34
N THR A 127 18.34 15.91 4.55
CA THR A 127 19.75 16.24 4.81
C THR A 127 20.27 15.75 6.17
N LYS A 128 19.40 15.42 7.13
CA LYS A 128 19.79 14.87 8.45
C LYS A 128 19.79 13.33 8.50
N GLY A 129 19.22 12.66 7.49
CA GLY A 129 19.14 11.20 7.44
C GLY A 129 20.29 10.50 6.72
N SER A 130 21.06 11.22 5.88
CA SER A 130 22.06 10.62 4.98
C SER A 130 23.48 10.48 5.56
N THR A 131 23.77 11.04 6.75
CA THR A 131 25.14 11.02 7.34
C THR A 131 25.37 9.99 8.45
N LYS A 132 24.45 9.04 8.69
CA LYS A 132 24.60 8.01 9.75
C LYS A 132 24.68 6.56 9.27
N ALA A 133 25.12 6.31 8.03
CA ALA A 133 25.24 4.95 7.50
C ALA A 133 26.60 4.61 6.87
N ALA A 134 27.67 5.33 7.22
CA ALA A 134 29.01 4.99 6.77
C ALA A 134 30.10 5.51 7.73
N ASP A 135 30.34 4.82 8.84
CA ASP A 135 31.71 4.61 9.34
C ASP A 135 31.76 3.50 10.41
N GLY A 136 32.78 2.63 10.36
CA GLY A 136 33.23 1.86 11.52
C GLY A 136 33.03 0.34 11.55
N SER A 137 33.24 -0.39 10.45
CA SER A 137 33.50 -1.84 10.52
C SER A 137 34.90 -2.09 11.10
N THR A 138 34.99 -2.64 12.31
CA THR A 138 36.22 -3.29 12.80
C THR A 138 35.89 -4.67 13.33
N LYS A 139 36.45 -5.68 12.65
CA LYS A 139 36.35 -7.11 12.93
C LYS A 139 36.83 -7.46 14.35
N ARG A 140 36.18 -8.43 15.00
CA ARG A 140 36.89 -9.47 15.76
C ARG A 140 36.08 -10.77 15.88
N ASP A 141 36.67 -11.82 15.34
CA ASP A 141 36.39 -13.24 15.54
C ASP A 141 36.32 -13.64 17.02
N GLY A 142 35.47 -14.62 17.34
CA GLY A 142 35.44 -15.28 18.66
C GLY A 142 34.30 -16.29 18.78
N MET A 143 34.65 -17.56 18.72
CA MET A 143 33.81 -18.75 18.50
C MET A 143 33.67 -19.58 19.79
N GLN A 144 32.47 -20.15 20.03
CA GLN A 144 32.12 -21.33 20.90
C GLN A 144 31.93 -21.17 22.43
N PRO A 145 31.24 -22.12 23.13
CA PRO A 145 29.97 -22.81 22.80
C PRO A 145 28.97 -22.93 23.98
N CYS A 146 27.76 -23.40 23.65
CA CYS A 146 26.71 -23.81 24.57
C CYS A 146 26.98 -25.22 25.17
N PRO A 147 26.62 -25.52 26.43
CA PRO A 147 26.48 -26.90 26.91
C PRO A 147 25.03 -27.39 26.80
N ASN A 148 24.92 -28.60 26.25
CA ASN A 148 23.71 -29.36 25.95
C ASN A 148 23.48 -30.45 27.01
N SER A 149 22.21 -30.83 27.25
CA SER A 149 21.68 -32.15 27.69
C SER A 149 20.25 -31.95 28.21
N GLN A 150 19.21 -32.77 28.01
CA GLN A 150 18.95 -34.06 27.38
C GLN A 150 17.40 -34.19 27.36
N LEU A 151 16.75 -34.46 26.23
CA LEU A 151 16.21 -35.76 25.78
C LEU A 151 14.81 -36.15 26.32
N ALA A 152 13.94 -36.57 25.37
CA ALA A 152 12.70 -37.35 25.48
C ALA A 152 11.40 -36.56 25.84
N HIS A 153 10.18 -36.88 25.37
CA HIS A 153 9.61 -37.71 24.30
C HIS A 153 8.07 -37.58 24.48
N GLN A 154 7.32 -37.47 23.37
CA GLN A 154 5.89 -37.83 23.19
C GLN A 154 4.76 -37.19 24.03
N GLY A 155 3.61 -37.00 23.37
CA GLY A 155 2.30 -37.23 24.00
C GLY A 155 1.25 -36.13 23.82
N SER A 156 0.30 -36.36 22.92
CA SER A 156 -0.93 -35.58 22.71
C SER A 156 -2.02 -36.02 23.67
N PHE A 157 -2.53 -35.17 24.57
CA PHE A 157 -3.83 -35.41 25.23
C PHE A 157 -4.50 -34.11 25.71
N SER A 158 -5.78 -33.99 25.36
CA SER A 158 -6.79 -33.00 25.74
C SER A 158 -7.34 -33.19 27.17
N GLN A 159 -7.61 -32.09 27.88
CA GLN A 159 -8.68 -31.85 28.89
C GLN A 159 -8.31 -30.53 29.61
N GLY A 160 -9.16 -29.52 29.80
CA GLY A 160 -10.55 -29.56 30.24
C GLY A 160 -10.60 -29.33 31.75
N MET A 161 -10.44 -28.09 32.23
CA MET A 161 -10.58 -27.74 33.66
C MET A 161 -11.65 -26.68 33.87
N ASN A 162 -12.82 -27.17 34.22
CA ASN A 162 -13.93 -26.51 34.88
C ASN A 162 -13.66 -26.50 36.39
N TYR A 163 -13.75 -25.34 37.06
CA TYR A 163 -13.95 -25.30 38.51
C TYR A 163 -14.99 -24.23 38.85
N GLY A 164 -16.17 -24.73 39.22
CA GLY A 164 -17.20 -23.97 39.90
C GLY A 164 -17.07 -24.09 41.43
N ASN A 165 -17.45 -22.98 42.07
CA ASN A 165 -18.28 -22.86 43.27
C ASN A 165 -17.73 -23.14 44.68
N SER A 166 -17.84 -22.09 45.51
CA SER A 166 -18.57 -22.04 46.79
C SER A 166 -17.76 -21.57 48.00
N GLN A 167 -18.06 -20.37 48.50
CA GLN A 167 -18.45 -20.14 49.91
C GLN A 167 -18.90 -18.69 50.09
N GLY A 168 -20.17 -18.53 50.47
CA GLY A 168 -20.76 -17.27 50.85
C GLY A 168 -20.33 -16.85 52.25
N GLN A 169 -20.17 -15.53 52.45
CA GLN A 169 -20.16 -14.91 53.76
C GLN A 169 -21.22 -13.80 53.82
N HIS A 170 -21.89 -13.86 54.95
CA HIS A 170 -23.10 -13.20 55.39
C HIS A 170 -22.82 -11.75 55.80
N MET A 171 -23.65 -10.79 55.42
CA MET A 171 -23.73 -9.49 56.11
C MET A 171 -25.20 -9.15 56.36
N MET A 172 -25.67 -9.41 57.58
CA MET A 172 -26.95 -8.91 58.11
C MET A 172 -26.75 -7.49 58.65
N VAL A 173 -27.61 -6.57 58.24
CA VAL A 173 -27.67 -5.18 58.75
C VAL A 173 -28.76 -5.10 59.81
N PRO A 174 -28.50 -4.60 61.03
CA PRO A 174 -29.55 -4.37 62.02
C PRO A 174 -30.29 -3.05 61.73
N MET A 175 -31.61 -3.13 61.60
CA MET A 175 -32.54 -1.99 61.60
C MET A 175 -32.78 -1.54 63.04
N GLN A 176 -32.48 -0.28 63.34
CA GLN A 176 -32.83 0.37 64.61
C GLN A 176 -34.30 0.81 64.58
N GLY A 177 -35.06 0.41 65.60
CA GLY A 177 -36.41 0.90 65.85
C GLY A 177 -36.41 2.28 66.49
N THR A 178 -37.45 3.05 66.19
CA THR A 178 -37.88 4.23 66.95
C THR A 178 -39.38 4.09 67.20
N ASP A 179 -39.78 4.54 68.39
CA ASP A 179 -41.07 4.40 69.11
C ASP A 179 -42.37 4.39 68.30
#